data_AF-A0A2M7V3I2-F1
#
_entry.id   AF-A0A2M7V3I2-F1
#
_cell.length_a   1.000
_cell.length_b   1.000
_cell.length_c   1.000
_cell.angle_alpha   90.00
_cell.angle_beta   90.00
_cell.angle_gamma   90.00
#
_symmetry.space_group_name_H-M   'P 1'
#
loop_
_entity.id
_entity.type
_entity.pdbx_description
1 polymer ?
#
loop_
_entity_poly.entity_id
_entity_poly.type
_entity_poly.pdbx_seq_one_letter_code
_entity_poly.pdbx_strand_id
1 'polypeptide(L)' 'MSEVKRKKGESFEAFMRRTKQSWRNSGSILQARKIQFYIPTKSKNVQKKHTLKIAKKVSKFNYLKKTGKLPIDADISRVA' A
#
# COMPACT_ATOMS: atom_id res chain seq x y z
N MET A 1 -4.44 11.31 13.01
CA MET A 1 -4.28 12.29 14.11
C MET A 1 -2.78 12.52 14.33
N SER A 2 -2.09 13.07 13.34
CA SER A 2 -0.62 13.16 13.38
C SER A 2 -0.20 14.46 14.07
N GLU A 3 0.46 14.36 15.20
CA GLU A 3 0.98 15.51 15.95
C GLU A 3 2.28 16.06 15.33
N VAL A 4 2.26 16.40 14.03
CA VAL A 4 3.41 17.01 13.37
C VAL A 4 3.40 18.50 13.70
N LYS A 5 4.32 18.94 14.56
CA LYS A 5 4.51 20.36 14.86
C LYS A 5 5.48 21.00 13.85
N ARG A 6 5.32 22.30 13.63
CA ARG A 6 6.24 23.08 12.79
C ARG A 6 7.57 23.28 13.52
N LYS A 7 8.69 23.06 12.85
CA LYS A 7 10.02 23.32 13.42
C LYS A 7 10.36 24.81 13.28
N LYS A 8 11.08 25.37 14.26
CA LYS A 8 11.56 26.77 14.20
C LYS A 8 12.52 26.91 13.01
N GLY A 9 12.31 27.93 12.17
CA GLY A 9 13.11 28.16 10.96
C GLY A 9 12.67 27.37 9.71
N GLU A 10 11.60 26.57 9.80
CA GLU A 10 11.07 25.82 8.65
C GLU A 10 10.06 26.66 7.85
N SER A 11 10.12 26.61 6.50
CA SER A 11 9.07 27.17 5.63
C SER A 11 7.76 26.38 5.78
N PHE A 12 6.62 27.04 5.53
CA PHE A 12 5.32 26.38 5.63
C PHE A 12 5.18 25.18 4.68
N GLU A 13 5.72 25.30 3.47
CA GLU A 13 5.66 24.23 2.45
C GLU A 13 6.44 22.99 2.87
N ALA A 14 7.64 23.17 3.44
CA ALA A 14 8.45 22.06 3.93
C ALA A 14 7.73 21.30 5.06
N PHE A 15 7.07 22.04 5.95
CA PHE A 15 6.25 21.47 7.02
C PHE A 15 5.07 20.67 6.45
N MET A 16 4.33 21.23 5.48
CA MET A 16 3.20 20.56 4.85
C MET A 16 3.62 19.31 4.07
N ARG A 17 4.78 19.33 3.42
CA ARG A 17 5.33 18.16 2.73
C ARG A 17 5.62 17.02 3.72
N ARG A 18 6.27 17.31 4.86
CA ARG A 18 6.53 16.31 5.90
C ARG A 18 5.22 15.74 6.46
N THR A 19 4.24 16.61 6.72
CA THR A 19 2.93 16.20 7.24
C THR A 19 2.22 15.28 6.26
N LYS A 20 2.18 15.63 4.96
CA LYS A 20 1.62 14.76 3.91
C LYS A 20 2.36 13.42 3.81
N GLN A 21 3.69 13.42 3.92
CA GLN A 21 4.46 12.17 3.89
C GLN A 21 4.15 11.29 5.11
N SER A 22 4.01 11.89 6.30
CA SER A 22 3.59 11.17 7.50
C SER A 22 2.21 10.53 7.33
N TRP A 23 1.24 11.27 6.77
CA TRP A 23 -0.09 10.74 6.47
C TRP A 23 -0.07 9.59 5.47
N ARG A 24 0.76 9.68 4.42
CA ARG A 24 0.96 8.59 3.46
C ARG A 24 1.54 7.35 4.12
N ASN A 25 2.60 7.51 4.90
CA ASN A 25 3.28 6.40 5.58
C ASN A 25 2.36 5.73 6.61
N SER A 26 1.56 6.51 7.33
CA SER A 26 0.57 5.98 8.30
C SER A 26 -0.60 5.24 7.66
N GLY A 27 -0.78 5.36 6.33
CA GLY A 27 -1.93 4.78 5.62
C GLY A 27 -3.27 5.48 5.92
N SER A 28 -3.31 6.54 6.73
CA SER A 28 -4.55 7.22 7.13
C SER A 28 -5.33 7.76 5.92
N ILE A 29 -4.64 8.31 4.92
CA ILE A 29 -5.27 8.76 3.67
C ILE A 29 -5.86 7.58 2.90
N LEU A 30 -5.17 6.45 2.84
CA LEU A 30 -5.65 5.26 2.14
C LEU A 30 -6.90 4.71 2.83
N GLN A 31 -6.90 4.65 4.16
CA GLN A 31 -8.04 4.20 4.94
C GLN A 31 -9.25 5.13 4.76
N ALA A 32 -9.05 6.45 4.81
CA ALA A 32 -10.12 7.42 4.57
C ALA A 32 -10.77 7.22 3.19
N ARG A 33 -9.98 6.98 2.14
CA ARG A 33 -10.48 6.69 0.79
C ARG A 33 -11.20 5.33 0.72
N LYS A 34 -10.73 4.33 1.46
CA LYS A 34 -11.33 2.98 1.50
C LYS A 34 -12.72 2.99 2.14
N ILE A 35 -12.92 3.76 3.21
CA ILE A 35 -14.19 3.84 3.95
C ILE A 35 -15.13 4.93 3.44
N GLN A 36 -14.73 5.71 2.42
CA GLN A 36 -15.51 6.81 1.88
C GLN A 36 -16.90 6.36 1.37
N PHE A 37 -17.01 5.12 0.89
CA PHE A 37 -18.23 4.54 0.36
C PHE A 37 -18.54 3.20 1.01
N TYR A 38 -19.83 2.85 1.06
CA TYR A 38 -20.25 1.51 1.47
C TYR A 38 -19.78 0.48 0.46
N ILE A 39 -19.08 -0.55 0.95
CA ILE A 39 -18.63 -1.69 0.16
C ILE A 39 -19.28 -2.94 0.75
N PRO A 40 -20.14 -3.65 -0.01
CA PRO A 40 -20.76 -4.87 0.50
C PRO A 40 -19.71 -5.96 0.74
N THR A 41 -19.98 -6.83 1.71
CA THR A 41 -19.13 -7.98 2.00
C THR A 41 -19.04 -8.91 0.80
N LYS A 42 -17.83 -9.32 0.42
CA LYS A 42 -17.62 -10.26 -0.69
C LYS A 42 -18.22 -11.64 -0.36
N SER A 43 -18.87 -12.27 -1.34
CA SER A 43 -19.32 -13.66 -1.21
C SER A 43 -18.13 -14.63 -1.14
N LYS A 44 -18.35 -15.82 -0.56
CA LYS A 44 -17.31 -16.87 -0.42
C LYS A 44 -16.65 -17.23 -1.76
N ASN A 45 -17.45 -17.29 -2.83
CA ASN A 45 -16.95 -17.61 -4.18
C ASN A 45 -16.03 -16.52 -4.72
N VAL A 46 -16.39 -15.24 -4.53
CA VAL A 46 -15.57 -14.10 -4.95
C VAL A 46 -14.27 -14.06 -4.15
N GLN A 47 -14.34 -14.29 -2.84
CA GLN A 47 -13.17 -14.35 -1.98
C GLN A 47 -12.22 -15.48 -2.40
N LYS A 48 -12.74 -16.70 -2.64
CA LYS A 48 -11.95 -17.86 -3.11
C LYS A 48 -11.24 -17.56 -4.43
N LYS A 49 -11.96 -17.02 -5.43
CA LYS A 49 -11.37 -16.64 -6.73
C LYS A 49 -10.25 -15.61 -6.56
N HIS A 50 -10.46 -14.62 -5.69
CA HIS A 50 -9.45 -13.60 -5.40
C HIS A 50 -8.19 -14.20 -4.76
N THR A 51 -8.34 -15.03 -3.72
CA THR A 51 -7.23 -15.70 -3.04
C THR A 51 -6.42 -16.58 -3.99
N LEU A 52 -7.08 -17.36 -4.85
CA LEU A 52 -6.40 -18.18 -5.86
C LEU A 52 -5.59 -17.34 -6.85
N LYS A 53 -6.12 -16.18 -7.27
CA LYS A 53 -5.42 -15.25 -8.16
C LYS A 53 -4.14 -14.71 -7.49
N ILE A 54 -4.20 -14.33 -6.21
CA ILE A 54 -3.03 -13.87 -5.45
C ILE A 54 -2.01 -14.99 -5.31
N ALA A 55 -2.44 -16.19 -4.90
CA ALA A 55 -1.56 -17.34 -4.73
C ALA A 55 -0.78 -17.68 -6.02
N LYS A 56 -1.45 -17.64 -7.18
CA LYS A 56 -0.80 -17.83 -8.48
C LYS A 56 0.25 -16.76 -8.78
N LYS A 57 -0.05 -15.48 -8.50
CA LYS A 57 0.91 -14.39 -8.70
C LYS A 57 2.14 -14.53 -7.80
N VAL A 58 1.93 -14.85 -6.53
CA VAL A 58 3.02 -15.06 -5.56
C VAL A 58 3.90 -16.24 -5.98
N SER A 59 3.29 -17.36 -6.38
CA SER A 59 4.02 -18.53 -6.88
C SER A 59 4.87 -18.18 -8.11
N LYS A 60 4.29 -17.47 -9.09
CA LYS A 60 5.03 -17.01 -10.28
C LYS A 60 6.19 -16.08 -9.91
N PHE A 61 5.96 -15.14 -8.99
CA PHE A 61 7.03 -14.25 -8.53
C PHE A 61 8.17 -15.04 -7.89
N ASN A 62 7.86 -15.96 -6.97
CA ASN A 62 8.87 -16.76 -6.28
C ASN A 62 9.68 -17.62 -7.27
N TYR A 63 9.04 -18.17 -8.28
CA TYR A 63 9.72 -18.88 -9.37
C TYR A 63 10.67 -17.97 -10.16
N LEU A 64 10.22 -16.76 -10.54
CA LEU A 64 11.07 -15.79 -11.25
C LEU A 64 12.24 -15.30 -10.38
N LYS A 65 12.05 -15.22 -9.05
CA LYS A 65 13.11 -14.88 -8.08
C LYS A 65 14.15 -15.98 -8.03
N LYS A 66 13.72 -17.22 -7.91
CA LYS A 66 14.61 -18.38 -7.89
C LYS A 66 15.43 -18.51 -9.18
N THR A 67 14.84 -18.14 -10.31
CA THR A 67 15.49 -18.23 -11.64
C THR A 67 16.29 -16.99 -12.03
N GLY A 68 16.37 -15.97 -11.17
CA GLY A 68 17.13 -14.74 -11.44
C GLY A 68 16.55 -13.86 -12.56
N LYS A 69 15.30 -14.10 -12.98
CA LYS A 69 14.63 -13.38 -14.07
C LYS A 69 13.85 -12.15 -13.59
N LEU A 70 13.95 -11.80 -12.31
CA LEU A 70 13.31 -10.60 -11.75
C LEU A 70 14.22 -9.38 -11.91
N PRO A 71 13.66 -8.22 -12.30
CA PRO A 71 14.36 -6.95 -12.19
C PRO A 71 14.81 -6.68 -10.75
N ILE A 72 15.93 -5.96 -10.61
CA ILE A 72 16.55 -5.64 -9.31
C ILE A 72 15.57 -4.88 -8.39
N ASP A 73 14.68 -4.06 -8.96
CA ASP A 73 13.72 -3.24 -8.20
C ASP A 73 12.37 -3.93 -7.93
N ALA A 74 12.26 -5.22 -8.23
CA ALA A 74 11.00 -5.93 -8.12
C ALA A 74 10.72 -6.39 -6.68
N ASP A 75 9.65 -5.86 -6.10
CA ASP A 75 9.19 -6.18 -4.75
C ASP A 75 7.78 -6.83 -4.76
N ILE A 76 7.62 -7.89 -3.98
CA ILE A 76 6.37 -8.66 -3.80
C ILE A 76 5.31 -7.83 -3.11
N SER A 77 5.71 -6.86 -2.28
CA SER A 77 4.81 -6.02 -1.48
C SER A 77 3.77 -5.24 -2.30
N ARG A 78 4.01 -5.07 -3.61
CA ARG A 78 3.10 -4.39 -4.55
C ARG A 78 2.10 -5.32 -5.24
N VAL A 79 2.24 -6.64 -5.08
CA VAL A 79 1.47 -7.68 -5.78
C VAL A 79 0.34 -8.24 -4.92
N ALA A 80 0.48 -8.16 -3.59
CA ALA A 80 -0.47 -8.64 -2.59
C ALA A 80 -1.60 -7.65 -2.31
#